data_AF-A0A0B6Z8B3-F1
#
_entry.id   AF-A0A0B6Z8B3-F1
#
_cell.length_a   1.000
_cell.length_b   1.000
_cell.length_c   1.000
_cell.angle_alpha   90.00
_cell.angle_beta   90.00
_cell.angle_gamma   90.00
#
_symmetry.space_group_name_H-M   'P 1'
#
loop_
_entity.id
_entity.type
_entity.pdbx_description
1 polymer ?
#
loop_
_entity_poly.entity_id
_entity_poly.type
_entity_poly.pdbx_seq_one_letter_code
_entity_poly.pdbx_strand_id
1 'polypeptide(L)'
;DDNVISLFINRIIDPENPFGTSDAVRILLLQFSSLLVEQASSHIHDAANKKQGNKLRRLMTFAWPCLVSKNCVDPATKYHGHLLLAHIIAKFAIHKRIVLQVFHSLLKAHAHEAKTVVRQSLE
;
A
#
# COMPACT_ATOMS: atom_id res chain seq x y z
N ASP A 1 13.73 -12.40 -11.37
CA ASP A 1 13.84 -11.73 -10.05
C ASP A 1 14.93 -10.67 -9.96
N ASP A 2 15.60 -10.31 -11.06
CA ASP A 2 16.77 -9.42 -11.03
C ASP A 2 16.47 -8.07 -11.70
N ASN A 3 15.51 -7.33 -11.14
CA ASN A 3 15.17 -6.00 -11.60
C ASN A 3 15.05 -5.03 -10.42
N VAL A 4 15.13 -3.74 -10.71
CA VAL A 4 15.11 -2.67 -9.70
C VAL A 4 13.89 -2.75 -8.78
N ILE A 5 12.74 -3.19 -9.30
CA ILE A 5 11.49 -3.32 -8.53
C ILE A 5 11.59 -4.48 -7.54
N SER A 6 12.12 -5.62 -7.99
CA SER A 6 12.35 -6.79 -7.15
C SER A 6 13.38 -6.48 -6.06
N LEU A 7 14.44 -5.75 -6.39
CA LEU A 7 15.44 -5.29 -5.42
C LEU A 7 14.81 -4.36 -4.38
N PHE A 8 14.06 -3.35 -4.83
CA PHE A 8 13.36 -2.40 -3.97
C PHE A 8 12.43 -3.12 -2.98
N ILE A 9 11.54 -4.00 -3.48
CA ILE A 9 10.56 -4.69 -2.63
C ILE A 9 11.25 -5.67 -1.66
N ASN A 10 12.30 -6.38 -2.10
CA ASN A 10 12.92 -7.42 -1.29
C ASN A 10 13.96 -6.89 -0.31
N ARG A 11 14.60 -5.74 -0.59
CA ARG A 11 15.70 -5.20 0.22
C ARG A 11 15.38 -3.91 0.96
N ILE A 12 14.48 -3.08 0.44
CA ILE A 12 14.17 -1.76 1.03
C ILE A 12 12.87 -1.80 1.81
N ILE A 13 11.83 -2.46 1.27
CA ILE A 13 10.56 -2.60 1.98
C ILE A 13 10.70 -3.64 3.07
N ASP A 14 10.65 -3.22 4.34
CA ASP A 14 10.66 -4.09 5.51
C ASP A 14 9.25 -4.18 6.14
N PRO A 15 8.48 -5.24 5.83
CA PRO A 15 7.14 -5.41 6.38
C PRO A 15 7.11 -5.84 7.85
N GLU A 16 8.21 -6.38 8.38
CA GLU A 16 8.28 -6.85 9.77
C GLU A 16 8.61 -5.69 10.72
N ASN A 17 9.27 -4.64 10.21
CA ASN A 17 9.55 -3.41 10.94
C ASN A 17 9.08 -2.15 10.19
N PRO A 18 7.76 -1.97 9.99
CA PRO A 18 7.23 -0.85 9.20
C PRO A 18 7.50 0.53 9.83
N PHE A 19 7.85 0.58 11.12
CA PHE A 19 8.18 1.80 11.86
C PHE A 19 9.69 1.99 12.09
N GLY A 20 10.54 1.17 11.46
CA GLY A 20 12.00 1.25 11.59
C GLY A 20 12.64 2.47 10.91
N THR A 21 11.85 3.26 10.17
CA THR A 21 12.27 4.48 9.47
C THR A 21 11.40 5.66 9.87
N SER A 22 11.92 6.88 9.69
CA SER A 22 11.16 8.11 9.93
C SER A 22 9.89 8.18 9.08
N ASP A 23 8.87 8.87 9.58
CA ASP A 23 7.58 9.01 8.86
C ASP A 23 7.78 9.59 7.45
N ALA A 24 8.68 10.57 7.28
CA ALA A 24 9.00 11.14 5.97
C ALA A 24 9.52 10.09 4.97
N VAL A 25 10.45 9.24 5.39
CA VAL A 25 10.97 8.16 4.53
C VAL A 25 9.88 7.15 4.24
N ARG A 26 9.07 6.78 5.25
CA ARG A 26 7.96 5.84 5.08
C ARG A 26 6.93 6.33 4.08
N ILE A 27 6.57 7.62 4.12
CA ILE A 27 5.67 8.25 3.15
C ILE A 27 6.22 8.11 1.73
N LEU A 28 7.50 8.45 1.50
CA LEU A 28 8.14 8.32 0.19
C LEU A 28 8.16 6.87 -0.29
N LEU A 29 8.42 5.91 0.59
CA LEU A 29 8.39 4.48 0.26
C LEU A 29 6.98 4.01 -0.13
N LEU A 30 5.93 4.48 0.56
CA LEU A 30 4.53 4.18 0.23
C LEU A 30 4.11 4.81 -1.11
N GLN A 31 4.49 6.06 -1.36
CA GLN A 31 4.24 6.77 -2.61
C GLN A 31 4.93 6.07 -3.79
N PHE A 32 6.22 5.76 -3.65
CA PHE A 32 6.97 5.08 -4.70
C PHE A 32 6.43 3.67 -4.94
N SER A 33 6.08 2.94 -3.88
CA SER A 33 5.41 1.64 -4.02
C SER A 33 4.09 1.74 -4.79
N SER A 34 3.31 2.80 -4.58
CA SER A 34 2.05 3.04 -5.31
C SER A 34 2.32 3.24 -6.79
N LEU A 35 3.31 4.07 -7.14
CA LEU A 35 3.75 4.27 -8.52
C LEU A 35 4.19 2.96 -9.18
N LEU A 36 4.96 2.13 -8.48
CA LEU A 36 5.42 0.85 -9.03
C LEU A 36 4.27 -0.14 -9.26
N VAL A 37 3.27 -0.16 -8.38
CA VAL A 37 2.04 -0.96 -8.59
C VAL A 37 1.27 -0.44 -9.80
N GLU A 38 1.18 0.88 -9.97
CA GLU A 38 0.46 1.46 -11.09
C GLU A 38 1.13 1.21 -12.45
N GLN A 39 2.44 1.46 -12.52
CA GLN A 39 3.21 1.51 -13.76
C GLN A 39 3.92 0.20 -14.11
N ALA A 40 4.14 -0.68 -13.14
CA ALA A 40 4.98 -1.86 -13.30
C ALA A 40 4.46 -3.10 -12.54
N SER A 41 3.13 -3.22 -12.43
CA SER A 41 2.45 -4.32 -11.73
C SER A 41 2.89 -5.72 -12.15
N SER A 42 3.19 -5.93 -13.44
CA SER A 42 3.64 -7.21 -14.00
C SER A 42 4.95 -7.71 -13.39
N HIS A 43 5.80 -6.82 -12.88
CA HIS A 43 7.01 -7.17 -12.16
C HIS A 43 6.78 -7.46 -10.68
N ILE A 44 5.57 -7.25 -10.15
CA ILE A 44 5.21 -7.44 -8.75
C ILE A 44 4.43 -8.74 -8.58
N HIS A 45 3.35 -8.91 -9.35
CA HIS A 45 2.46 -10.06 -9.27
C HIS A 45 1.70 -10.26 -10.58
N ASP A 46 1.35 -11.51 -10.88
CA ASP A 46 0.50 -11.84 -12.02
C ASP A 46 -0.97 -11.58 -11.67
N ALA A 47 -1.63 -10.70 -12.40
CA ALA A 47 -3.02 -10.32 -12.18
C ALA A 47 -4.00 -11.50 -12.30
N ALA A 48 -3.69 -12.51 -13.12
CA ALA A 48 -4.52 -13.71 -13.27
C ALA A 48 -4.34 -14.71 -12.12
N ASN A 49 -3.27 -14.58 -11.33
CA ASN A 49 -2.94 -15.53 -10.29
C ASN A 49 -3.65 -15.18 -8.96
N LYS A 50 -4.58 -16.05 -8.55
CA LYS A 50 -5.31 -15.93 -7.28
C LYS A 50 -4.44 -16.17 -6.04
N LYS A 51 -3.30 -16.85 -6.19
CA LYS A 51 -2.36 -17.09 -5.08
C LYS A 51 -1.38 -15.92 -5.02
N GLN A 52 -1.52 -15.12 -3.97
CA GLN A 52 -0.67 -13.95 -3.73
C GLN A 52 0.82 -14.29 -3.68
N GLY A 53 1.61 -13.65 -4.54
CA GLY A 53 3.07 -13.77 -4.57
C GLY A 53 3.75 -13.07 -3.39
N ASN A 54 5.02 -13.41 -3.13
CA ASN A 54 5.77 -12.86 -2.00
C ASN A 54 5.91 -11.32 -2.07
N LYS A 55 6.21 -10.76 -3.24
CA LYS A 55 6.37 -9.31 -3.43
C LYS A 55 5.09 -8.54 -3.11
N LEU A 56 3.95 -9.01 -3.64
CA LEU A 56 2.64 -8.44 -3.32
C LEU A 56 2.32 -8.54 -1.81
N ARG A 57 2.62 -9.68 -1.18
CA ARG A 57 2.47 -9.84 0.27
C ARG A 57 3.31 -8.84 1.06
N ARG A 58 4.58 -8.64 0.71
CA ARG A 58 5.43 -7.65 1.38
C ARG A 58 4.85 -6.24 1.30
N LEU A 59 4.41 -5.81 0.12
CA LEU A 59 3.79 -4.47 -0.05
C LEU A 59 2.50 -4.32 0.75
N MET A 60 1.63 -5.33 0.73
CA MET A 60 0.38 -5.30 1.51
C MET A 60 0.64 -5.26 3.01
N THR A 61 1.57 -6.07 3.52
CA THR A 61 1.93 -6.07 4.95
C THR A 61 2.56 -4.75 5.37
N PHE A 62 3.44 -4.17 4.53
CA PHE A 62 4.05 -2.87 4.80
C PHE A 62 3.02 -1.73 4.89
N ALA A 63 1.99 -1.75 4.04
CA ALA A 63 0.90 -0.77 4.06
C ALA A 63 -0.14 -1.01 5.17
N TRP A 64 -0.24 -2.26 5.67
CA TRP A 64 -1.28 -2.71 6.58
C TRP A 64 -1.50 -1.86 7.85
N PRO A 65 -0.46 -1.24 8.47
CA PRO A 65 -0.65 -0.38 9.64
C PRO A 65 -1.68 0.73 9.44
N CYS A 66 -1.96 1.17 8.20
CA CYS A 66 -2.96 2.19 7.92
C CYS A 66 -4.41 1.76 8.26
N LEU A 67 -4.68 0.45 8.32
CA LEU A 67 -5.98 -0.13 8.66
C LEU A 67 -6.13 -0.44 10.16
N VAL A 68 -5.07 -0.27 10.95
CA VAL A 68 -5.07 -0.58 12.39
C VAL A 68 -5.38 0.70 13.17
N SER A 69 -6.55 0.74 13.82
CA SER A 69 -7.05 1.91 14.55
C SER A 69 -6.26 2.30 15.79
N LYS A 70 -5.44 1.38 16.34
CA LYS A 70 -4.62 1.62 17.54
C LYS A 70 -3.20 2.11 17.25
N ASN A 71 -2.78 2.10 15.99
CA ASN A 71 -1.44 2.57 15.65
C ASN A 71 -1.47 4.09 15.52
N CYS A 72 -0.66 4.79 16.33
CA CYS A 72 -0.41 6.23 16.18
C CYS A 72 0.42 6.46 14.91
N VAL A 73 -0.24 6.31 13.75
CA VAL A 73 0.36 6.60 12.45
C VAL A 73 0.00 8.05 12.12
N ASP A 74 1.03 8.83 11.77
CA ASP A 74 0.85 10.16 11.18
C ASP A 74 -0.23 10.13 10.06
N PRO A 75 -1.15 11.10 10.00
CA PRO A 75 -2.21 11.11 9.01
C PRO A 75 -1.73 10.94 7.56
N ALA A 76 -0.66 11.63 7.15
CA ALA A 76 -0.15 11.52 5.79
C ALA A 76 0.35 10.09 5.49
N THR A 77 1.08 9.50 6.44
CA THR A 77 1.50 8.10 6.35
C THR A 77 0.31 7.15 6.25
N LYS A 78 -0.73 7.36 7.06
CA LYS A 78 -1.96 6.55 7.02
C LYS A 78 -2.62 6.62 5.64
N TYR A 79 -2.80 7.80 5.06
CA TYR A 79 -3.49 7.92 3.78
C TYR A 79 -2.67 7.41 2.61
N HIS A 80 -1.34 7.56 2.62
CA HIS A 80 -0.49 6.94 1.60
C HIS A 80 -0.46 5.40 1.71
N GLY A 81 -0.64 4.84 2.91
CA GLY A 81 -0.89 3.40 3.07
C GLY A 81 -2.19 2.96 2.38
N HIS A 82 -3.27 3.71 2.54
CA HIS A 82 -4.53 3.43 1.85
C HIS A 82 -4.39 3.56 0.33
N LEU A 83 -3.68 4.58 -0.15
CA LEU A 83 -3.43 4.79 -1.57
C LEU A 83 -2.71 3.59 -2.20
N LEU A 84 -1.69 3.05 -1.53
CA LEU A 84 -0.99 1.85 -2.00
C LEU A 84 -1.93 0.65 -2.04
N LEU A 85 -2.74 0.43 -1.00
CA LEU A 85 -3.71 -0.66 -0.97
C LEU A 85 -4.79 -0.52 -2.05
N ALA A 86 -5.23 0.70 -2.35
CA ALA A 86 -6.18 0.98 -3.43
C ALA A 86 -5.61 0.60 -4.80
N HIS A 87 -4.38 1.03 -5.12
CA HIS A 87 -3.70 0.62 -6.36
C HIS A 87 -3.54 -0.90 -6.45
N ILE A 88 -3.21 -1.56 -5.34
CA ILE A 88 -3.10 -3.02 -5.28
C ILE A 88 -4.45 -3.70 -5.57
N ILE A 89 -5.54 -3.21 -4.98
CA ILE A 89 -6.89 -3.73 -5.20
C ILE A 89 -7.33 -3.53 -6.66
N ALA A 90 -7.02 -2.37 -7.24
CA ALA A 90 -7.36 -2.06 -8.63
C ALA A 90 -6.58 -2.92 -9.64
N LYS A 91 -5.33 -3.29 -9.34
CA LYS A 91 -4.46 -4.04 -10.26
C LYS A 91 -4.51 -5.56 -10.09
N PHE A 92 -4.83 -6.07 -8.91
CA PHE A 92 -4.70 -7.49 -8.59
C PHE A 92 -5.99 -8.08 -7.99
N ALA A 93 -6.15 -9.41 -8.14
CA ALA A 93 -7.25 -10.14 -7.52
C ALA A 93 -7.07 -10.21 -5.99
N ILE A 94 -7.66 -9.27 -5.27
CA ILE A 94 -7.62 -9.19 -3.80
C ILE A 94 -8.92 -9.74 -3.18
N HIS A 95 -8.77 -10.42 -2.04
CA HIS A 95 -9.90 -11.01 -1.33
C HIS A 95 -10.90 -9.94 -0.85
N LYS A 96 -12.20 -10.16 -1.11
CA LYS A 96 -13.29 -9.19 -0.87
C LYS A 96 -13.32 -8.56 0.52
N ARG A 97 -12.93 -9.31 1.57
CA ARG A 97 -12.90 -8.78 2.95
C ARG A 97 -11.88 -7.64 3.10
N ILE A 98 -10.73 -7.76 2.45
CA ILE A 98 -9.69 -6.73 2.48
C ILE A 98 -10.18 -5.50 1.71
N VAL A 99 -10.77 -5.71 0.54
CA VAL A 99 -11.36 -4.64 -0.28
C VAL A 99 -12.35 -3.80 0.52
N LEU A 100 -13.31 -4.45 1.18
CA LEU A 100 -14.31 -3.76 2.01
C LEU A 100 -13.68 -3.04 3.21
N GLN A 101 -12.65 -3.62 3.83
CA GLN A 101 -11.96 -2.99 4.96
C GLN A 101 -11.26 -1.68 4.53
N VAL A 102 -10.55 -1.69 3.40
CA VAL A 102 -9.90 -0.50 2.85
C VAL A 102 -10.95 0.56 2.48
N PHE A 103 -12.00 0.16 1.78
CA PHE A 103 -13.08 1.06 1.36
C PHE A 103 -13.78 1.73 2.56
N HIS A 104 -14.18 0.96 3.57
CA HIS A 104 -14.80 1.52 4.78
C HIS A 104 -13.87 2.46 5.55
N SER A 105 -12.56 2.17 5.58
CA SER A 105 -11.59 3.04 6.24
C SER A 105 -11.44 4.38 5.50
N LEU A 106 -11.43 4.36 4.16
CA LEU A 106 -11.42 5.56 3.32
C LEU A 106 -12.69 6.40 3.49
N LEU A 107 -13.87 5.79 3.57
CA LEU A 107 -15.13 6.52 3.79
C LEU A 107 -15.21 7.24 5.14
N LYS A 108 -14.48 6.78 6.15
CA LYS A 108 -14.41 7.40 7.48
C LYS A 108 -13.35 8.51 7.58
N ALA A 109 -12.67 8.82 6.47
CA ALA A 109 -11.65 9.86 6.44
C ALA A 109 -12.28 11.26 6.39
N HIS A 110 -12.15 12.03 7.48
CA HIS A 110 -12.71 13.39 7.57
C HIS A 110 -11.66 14.51 7.59
N ALA A 111 -10.36 14.16 7.64
CA ALA A 111 -9.28 15.15 7.71
C ALA A 111 -9.11 15.90 6.37
N HIS A 112 -8.99 17.23 6.41
CA HIS A 112 -8.93 18.07 5.20
C HIS A 112 -7.69 17.77 4.34
N GLU A 113 -6.55 17.53 4.98
CA GLU A 113 -5.27 17.18 4.33
C GLU A 113 -5.31 15.82 3.62
N ALA A 114 -6.27 14.97 3.98
CA ALA A 114 -6.45 13.65 3.39
C ALA A 114 -7.22 13.68 2.07
N LYS A 115 -7.95 14.76 1.78
CA LYS A 115 -8.99 14.76 0.72
C LYS A 115 -8.43 14.40 -0.65
N THR A 116 -7.24 14.91 -0.99
CA THR A 116 -6.60 14.61 -2.28
C THR A 116 -6.22 13.15 -2.38
N VAL A 117 -5.57 12.60 -1.35
CA VAL A 117 -5.10 11.20 -1.33
C VAL A 117 -6.29 10.23 -1.27
N VAL A 118 -7.32 10.56 -0.49
CA VAL A 118 -8.56 9.78 -0.43
C VAL A 118 -9.27 9.77 -1.79
N ARG A 119 -9.36 10.93 -2.46
CA ARG A 119 -9.93 11.00 -3.80
C ARG A 119 -9.16 10.12 -4.79
N GLN A 120 -7.84 10.25 -4.84
CA GLN A 120 -6.99 9.39 -5.67
C GLN A 120 -7.11 7.89 -5.34
N SER A 121 -7.46 7.54 -4.10
CA SER A 121 -7.65 6.15 -3.69
C SER A 121 -9.03 5.57 -4.06
N LEU A 122 -9.99 6.44 -4.39
CA LEU A 122 -11.37 6.07 -4.72
C LEU A 122 -11.69 6.17 -6.22
N GLU A 123 -10.85 6.86 -6.99
CA GLU A 123 -10.86 6.88 -8.46
C GLU A 123 -10.38 5.53 -9.02
#